data_AF-A0A8T7HEG0-F1
#
_entry.id   AF-A0A8T7HEG0-F1
#
_cell.length_a   1.000
_cell.length_b   1.000
_cell.length_c   1.000
_cell.angle_alpha   90.00
_cell.angle_beta   90.00
_cell.angle_gamma   90.00
#
_symmetry.space_group_name_H-M   'P 1'
#
loop_
_entity.id
_entity.type
_entity.pdbx_description
1 polymer ?
#
loop_
_entity_poly.entity_id
_entity_poly.type
_entity_poly.pdbx_seq_one_letter_code
_entity_poly.pdbx_strand_id
1 'polypeptide(L)'
;MNQDKKNILIELLNDSSNSILIIGCRATEYFHECCEYNILIVGDKTESRIINDKKIGFIQIESIKRDEFLETSNKNASYLINNEILKDNYFTLSTKINDIEEHKSKIIKQYWNSTMIDVTTDVQKATNAMNRSSSYDSAYWTLSASYNLSKLSIACEGLIQSPSHLLNQLKDRKNEHNIDQYFNLLDLEIATKSSVERRLQALNNLNRSLSTITNSNNELFARRMKLIDNKIRWFIKNKMITNAFVLLGYENTLVIKKIYKEYCNSKYLSTHNYKIISEILEEDISTSVGKSTIKMLQIPMDEQRITEKLDILNNLLIEIRDNIAN
;
A
#
# COMPACT_ATOMS: atom_id res chain seq x y z
N MET A 1 23.58 3.06 -1.32
CA MET A 1 23.46 4.54 -1.29
C MET A 1 24.86 5.21 -1.27
N ASN A 2 25.04 6.48 -1.68
CA ASN A 2 26.35 7.15 -1.54
C ASN A 2 26.62 7.56 -0.07
N GLN A 3 27.90 7.66 0.31
CA GLN A 3 28.30 7.89 1.71
C GLN A 3 27.77 9.22 2.26
N ASP A 4 27.68 10.28 1.45
CA ASP A 4 27.22 11.59 1.90
C ASP A 4 25.75 11.57 2.34
N LYS A 5 24.86 10.92 1.57
CA LYS A 5 23.44 10.79 1.96
C LYS A 5 23.28 9.91 3.20
N LYS A 6 24.13 8.88 3.34
CA LYS A 6 24.17 8.03 4.54
C LYS A 6 24.49 8.86 5.79
N ASN A 7 25.51 9.71 5.71
CA ASN A 7 25.90 10.58 6.82
C ASN A 7 24.80 11.59 7.17
N ILE A 8 24.19 12.24 6.16
CA ILE A 8 23.06 13.17 6.38
C ILE A 8 21.89 12.46 7.09
N LEU A 9 21.54 11.24 6.68
CA LEU A 9 20.47 10.47 7.33
C LEU A 9 20.79 10.19 8.80
N ILE A 10 22.01 9.74 9.11
CA ILE A 10 22.43 9.46 10.48
C ILE A 10 22.39 10.72 11.35
N GLU A 11 22.88 11.85 10.82
CA GLU A 11 22.86 13.15 11.51
C GLU A 11 21.43 13.63 11.79
N LEU A 12 20.52 13.53 10.81
CA LEU A 12 19.12 13.95 10.96
C LEU A 12 18.35 13.09 11.97
N LEU A 13 18.69 11.80 12.06
CA LEU A 13 18.06 10.89 13.00
C LEU A 13 18.56 11.10 14.44
N ASN A 14 19.82 11.55 14.58
CA ASN A 14 20.51 11.89 15.84
C ASN A 14 20.20 10.89 16.96
N ASP A 15 20.39 9.61 16.66
CA ASP A 15 20.02 8.52 17.55
C ASP A 15 21.25 7.69 17.91
N SER A 16 21.85 7.99 19.07
CA SER A 16 23.08 7.33 19.53
C SER A 16 22.82 5.91 20.05
N SER A 17 21.66 5.65 20.66
CA SER A 17 21.35 4.40 21.35
C SER A 17 20.59 3.37 20.50
N ASN A 18 19.88 3.78 19.46
CA ASN A 18 19.07 2.86 18.65
C ASN A 18 19.78 2.38 17.37
N SER A 19 19.34 1.22 16.87
CA SER A 19 19.73 0.74 15.55
C SER A 19 18.82 1.34 14.48
N ILE A 20 19.37 1.55 13.28
CA ILE A 20 18.71 2.26 12.18
C ILE A 20 18.86 1.46 10.89
N LEU A 21 17.72 1.21 10.24
CA LEU A 21 17.59 0.46 9.00
C LEU A 21 16.82 1.28 7.96
N ILE A 22 17.26 1.30 6.71
CA ILE A 22 16.40 1.68 5.57
C ILE A 22 15.63 0.45 5.15
N ILE A 23 14.33 0.59 4.89
CA ILE A 23 13.48 -0.44 4.29
C ILE A 23 12.84 0.05 2.99
N GLY A 24 12.25 -0.87 2.23
CA GLY A 24 11.48 -0.53 1.03
C GLY A 24 12.34 -0.19 -0.18
N CYS A 25 11.79 0.58 -1.12
CA CYS A 25 12.41 0.76 -2.45
C CYS A 25 13.75 1.53 -2.40
N ARG A 26 13.98 2.42 -1.42
CA ARG A 26 15.26 3.13 -1.29
C ARG A 26 16.42 2.23 -0.83
N ALA A 27 16.12 1.04 -0.32
CA ALA A 27 17.12 0.01 -0.05
C ALA A 27 17.46 -0.83 -1.29
N THR A 28 16.80 -0.59 -2.43
CA THR A 28 17.06 -1.29 -3.69
C THR A 28 17.55 -0.31 -4.76
N GLU A 29 17.93 -0.82 -5.93
CA GLU A 29 18.28 0.03 -7.09
C GLU A 29 17.05 0.52 -7.86
N TYR A 30 15.84 0.11 -7.46
CA TYR A 30 14.61 0.29 -8.23
C TYR A 30 13.79 1.52 -7.81
N PHE A 31 14.34 2.46 -7.04
CA PHE A 31 13.59 3.62 -6.54
C PHE A 31 13.39 4.73 -7.58
N HIS A 32 12.32 5.53 -7.39
CA HIS A 32 12.16 6.81 -8.07
C HIS A 32 12.73 7.94 -7.20
N GLU A 33 13.08 9.06 -7.83
CA GLU A 33 13.57 10.23 -7.08
C GLU A 33 12.54 10.76 -6.08
N CYS A 34 11.24 10.57 -6.35
CA CYS A 34 10.16 10.97 -5.44
C CYS A 34 9.96 10.04 -4.25
N CYS A 35 10.59 8.86 -4.23
CA CYS A 35 10.43 7.93 -3.12
C CYS A 35 11.12 8.48 -1.86
N GLU A 36 10.40 8.46 -0.76
CA GLU A 36 10.92 8.75 0.57
C GLU A 36 11.91 7.68 1.03
N TYR A 37 12.76 8.05 1.97
CA TYR A 37 13.48 7.08 2.78
C TYR A 37 12.54 6.53 3.85
N ASN A 38 12.15 5.25 3.74
CA ASN A 38 11.46 4.55 4.81
C ASN A 38 12.52 4.05 5.81
N ILE A 39 12.54 4.63 7.00
CA ILE A 39 13.49 4.33 8.07
C ILE A 39 12.77 3.59 9.18
N LEU A 40 13.35 2.48 9.61
CA LEU A 40 12.97 1.78 10.83
C LEU A 40 14.02 2.04 11.91
N ILE A 41 13.60 2.61 13.04
CA ILE A 41 14.41 2.73 14.24
C ILE A 41 14.07 1.58 15.19
N VAL A 42 15.06 0.79 15.57
CA VAL A 42 14.91 -0.33 16.50
C VAL A 42 15.56 0.03 17.83
N GLY A 43 14.74 0.13 18.89
CA GLY A 43 15.20 0.48 20.23
C GLY A 43 14.08 1.04 21.10
N ASP A 44 14.40 1.97 22.00
CA ASP A 44 13.43 2.41 23.02
C ASP A 44 12.47 3.52 22.56
N LYS A 45 12.77 4.15 21.42
CA LYS A 45 11.88 5.16 20.82
C LYS A 45 10.67 4.49 20.20
N THR A 46 9.49 5.09 20.37
CA THR A 46 8.21 4.55 19.88
C THR A 46 7.47 5.51 18.95
N GLU A 47 7.96 6.74 18.76
CA GLU A 47 7.25 7.73 17.96
C GLU A 47 7.58 7.61 16.47
N SER A 48 6.52 7.58 15.66
CA SER A 48 6.63 7.69 14.21
C SER A 48 6.58 9.14 13.77
N ARG A 49 7.39 9.53 12.79
CA ARG A 49 7.43 10.91 12.28
C ARG A 49 7.83 10.94 10.81
N ILE A 50 7.47 12.01 10.11
CA ILE A 50 7.91 12.26 8.72
C ILE A 50 8.74 13.52 8.71
N ILE A 51 9.94 13.52 8.13
CA ILE A 51 10.79 14.70 7.98
C ILE A 51 10.86 15.07 6.50
N ASN A 52 10.91 16.37 6.20
CA ASN A 52 11.16 16.88 4.85
C ASN A 52 12.49 17.65 4.85
N ASP A 53 13.56 17.00 4.44
CA ASP A 53 14.88 17.59 4.34
C ASP A 53 15.11 18.19 2.93
N LYS A 54 15.86 19.30 2.87
CA LYS A 54 16.10 20.02 1.60
C LYS A 54 17.04 19.28 0.65
N LYS A 55 17.95 18.44 1.16
CA LYS A 55 18.97 17.74 0.38
C LYS A 55 18.53 16.34 -0.01
N ILE A 56 17.88 15.61 0.91
CA ILE A 56 17.50 14.20 0.69
C ILE A 56 16.00 13.99 0.49
N GLY A 57 15.17 15.00 0.71
CA GLY A 57 13.72 14.94 0.51
C GLY A 57 12.99 14.34 1.72
N PHE A 58 11.92 13.61 1.44
CA PHE A 58 11.09 13.02 2.48
C PHE A 58 11.73 11.80 3.14
N ILE A 59 11.55 11.71 4.45
CA ILE A 59 11.99 10.60 5.29
C ILE A 59 10.79 10.21 6.14
N GLN A 60 10.30 8.99 6.00
CA GLN A 60 9.29 8.42 6.88
C GLN A 60 9.97 7.53 7.89
N ILE A 61 9.80 7.85 9.17
CA ILE A 61 10.44 7.17 10.29
C ILE A 61 9.36 6.43 11.07
N GLU A 62 9.54 5.13 11.19
CA GLU A 62 8.78 4.25 12.06
C GLU A 62 9.73 3.68 13.12
N SER A 63 9.21 3.45 14.32
CA SER A 63 10.02 2.96 15.44
C SER A 63 9.38 1.71 16.03
N ILE A 64 10.22 0.73 16.39
CA ILE A 64 9.81 -0.55 16.97
C ILE A 64 10.72 -0.88 18.15
N LYS A 65 10.16 -1.50 19.19
CA LYS A 65 10.96 -1.95 20.33
C LYS A 65 11.93 -3.05 19.92
N ARG A 66 13.11 -3.08 20.56
CA ARG A 66 14.14 -4.10 20.29
C ARG A 66 13.57 -5.51 20.37
N ASP A 67 12.89 -5.83 21.47
CA ASP A 67 12.38 -7.18 21.71
C ASP A 67 11.30 -7.55 20.69
N GLU A 68 10.38 -6.62 20.40
CA GLU A 68 9.33 -6.79 19.37
C GLU A 68 9.92 -7.02 17.96
N PHE A 69 11.02 -6.31 17.64
CA PHE A 69 11.73 -6.49 16.37
C PHE A 69 12.37 -7.87 16.27
N LEU A 70 13.04 -8.34 17.34
CA LEU A 70 13.67 -9.66 17.36
C LEU A 70 12.62 -10.78 17.31
N GLU A 71 11.46 -10.58 17.94
CA GLU A 71 10.30 -11.49 17.92
C GLU A 71 9.50 -11.46 16.61
N THR A 72 9.84 -10.58 15.65
CA THR A 72 9.15 -10.51 14.37
C THR A 72 9.27 -11.85 13.63
N SER A 73 8.17 -12.59 13.60
CA SER A 73 8.09 -13.87 12.90
C SER A 73 8.32 -13.72 11.41
N ASN A 74 8.79 -14.79 10.75
CA ASN A 74 8.98 -14.81 9.29
C ASN A 74 7.72 -14.39 8.52
N LYS A 75 6.53 -14.69 9.06
CA LYS A 75 5.25 -14.31 8.44
C LYS A 75 5.09 -12.80 8.31
N ASN A 76 5.66 -12.04 9.25
CA ASN A 76 5.54 -10.59 9.31
C ASN A 76 6.83 -9.88 8.87
N ALA A 77 7.89 -10.61 8.52
CA ALA A 77 9.20 -10.04 8.19
C ALA A 77 9.34 -9.57 6.72
N SER A 78 8.30 -9.71 5.89
CA SER A 78 8.41 -9.40 4.44
C SER A 78 8.83 -7.95 4.13
N TYR A 79 8.48 -6.99 4.99
CA TYR A 79 8.89 -5.59 4.83
C TYR A 79 10.39 -5.36 5.03
N LEU A 80 11.09 -6.32 5.64
CA LEU A 80 12.53 -6.29 5.87
C LEU A 80 13.33 -6.96 4.75
N ILE A 81 12.68 -7.58 3.75
CA ILE A 81 13.41 -8.22 2.63
C ILE A 81 14.26 -7.20 1.86
N ASN A 82 13.70 -6.02 1.62
CA ASN A 82 14.42 -4.93 0.97
C ASN A 82 14.92 -3.99 2.08
N ASN A 83 16.17 -4.17 2.49
CA ASN A 83 16.75 -3.41 3.59
C ASN A 83 18.21 -2.98 3.37
N GLU A 84 18.62 -1.89 4.02
CA GLU A 84 20.02 -1.45 4.09
C GLU A 84 20.32 -0.96 5.52
N ILE A 85 21.27 -1.60 6.20
CA ILE A 85 21.67 -1.21 7.56
C ILE A 85 22.44 0.11 7.53
N LEU A 86 21.90 1.11 8.24
CA LEU A 86 22.57 2.40 8.43
C LEU A 86 23.47 2.39 9.66
N LYS A 87 22.94 1.85 10.75
CA LYS A 87 23.61 1.79 12.05
C LYS A 87 23.11 0.57 12.80
N ASP A 88 24.02 -0.27 13.27
CA ASP A 88 23.65 -1.44 14.07
C ASP A 88 24.28 -1.38 15.45
N ASN A 89 23.44 -1.07 16.44
CA ASN A 89 23.82 -1.15 17.84
C ASN A 89 23.55 -2.56 18.37
N TYR A 90 24.52 -3.10 19.12
CA TYR A 90 24.42 -4.40 19.79
C TYR A 90 24.08 -5.58 18.85
N PHE A 91 24.54 -5.53 17.59
CA PHE A 91 24.34 -6.56 16.56
C PHE A 91 22.87 -6.97 16.32
N THR A 92 21.94 -6.07 16.64
CA THR A 92 20.49 -6.35 16.62
C THR A 92 19.99 -6.55 15.20
N LEU A 93 20.37 -5.64 14.31
CA LEU A 93 19.92 -5.66 12.93
C LEU A 93 20.64 -6.76 12.17
N SER A 94 21.97 -6.86 12.29
CA SER A 94 22.75 -7.85 11.55
C SER A 94 22.27 -9.27 11.85
N THR A 95 21.99 -9.59 13.11
CA THR A 95 21.46 -10.91 13.49
C THR A 95 20.12 -11.19 12.82
N LYS A 96 19.17 -10.24 12.88
CA LYS A 96 17.83 -10.44 12.32
C LYS A 96 17.81 -10.42 10.79
N ILE A 97 18.61 -9.55 10.16
CA ILE A 97 18.71 -9.45 8.71
C ILE A 97 19.37 -10.71 8.13
N ASN A 98 20.38 -11.28 8.79
CA ASN A 98 20.96 -12.55 8.37
C ASN A 98 19.92 -13.68 8.42
N ASP A 99 19.13 -13.78 9.49
CA ASP A 99 18.01 -14.73 9.60
C ASP A 99 16.98 -14.54 8.47
N ILE A 100 16.69 -13.29 8.09
CA ILE A 100 15.77 -12.98 6.98
C ILE A 100 16.35 -13.41 5.63
N GLU A 101 17.62 -13.17 5.37
CA GLU A 101 18.25 -13.59 4.11
C GLU A 101 18.34 -15.11 4.00
N GLU A 102 18.66 -15.82 5.10
CA GLU A 102 18.64 -17.29 5.15
C GLU A 102 17.24 -17.86 4.89
N HIS A 103 16.19 -17.18 5.35
CA HIS A 103 14.80 -17.63 5.22
C HIS A 103 13.98 -16.88 4.15
N LYS A 104 14.64 -16.15 3.26
CA LYS A 104 14.00 -15.21 2.32
C LYS A 104 12.92 -15.85 1.47
N SER A 105 13.20 -17.00 0.87
CA SER A 105 12.25 -17.75 0.04
C SER A 105 11.00 -18.15 0.83
N LYS A 106 11.16 -18.56 2.10
CA LYS A 106 10.06 -18.92 3.00
C LYS A 106 9.24 -17.70 3.40
N ILE A 107 9.88 -16.56 3.67
CA ILE A 107 9.21 -15.29 4.01
C ILE A 107 8.36 -14.81 2.82
N ILE A 108 8.93 -14.82 1.62
CA ILE A 108 8.21 -14.53 0.37
C ILE A 108 7.03 -15.51 0.20
N LYS A 109 7.28 -16.81 0.43
CA LYS A 109 6.23 -17.84 0.38
C LYS A 109 5.14 -17.66 1.46
N GLN A 110 5.37 -16.89 2.52
CA GLN A 110 4.31 -16.53 3.46
C GLN A 110 3.58 -15.26 3.01
N TYR A 111 4.31 -14.29 2.47
CA TYR A 111 3.77 -13.04 1.92
C TYR A 111 2.79 -13.28 0.76
N TRP A 112 3.17 -14.08 -0.23
CA TRP A 112 2.29 -14.39 -1.36
C TRP A 112 1.05 -15.22 -0.92
N ASN A 113 1.15 -16.10 0.08
CA ASN A 113 0.05 -16.90 0.61
C ASN A 113 -0.96 -16.01 1.32
N SER A 114 -0.47 -15.07 2.14
CA SER A 114 -1.33 -14.06 2.75
C SER A 114 -2.04 -13.21 1.69
N THR A 115 -1.32 -12.83 0.63
CA THR A 115 -1.90 -12.03 -0.45
C THR A 115 -2.92 -12.83 -1.28
N MET A 116 -2.71 -14.14 -1.47
CA MET A 116 -3.68 -15.05 -2.08
C MET A 116 -4.98 -15.14 -1.25
N ILE A 117 -4.87 -15.14 0.08
CA ILE A 117 -6.04 -15.08 0.97
C ILE A 117 -6.75 -13.74 0.83
N ASP A 118 -6.01 -12.62 0.83
CA ASP A 118 -6.57 -11.27 0.68
C ASP A 118 -7.36 -11.14 -0.64
N VAL A 119 -6.77 -11.54 -1.77
CA VAL A 119 -7.44 -11.43 -3.08
C VAL A 119 -8.64 -12.36 -3.19
N THR A 120 -8.55 -13.59 -2.69
CA THR A 120 -9.68 -14.54 -2.70
C THR A 120 -10.83 -14.02 -1.84
N THR A 121 -10.50 -13.44 -0.68
CA THR A 121 -11.48 -12.82 0.22
C THR A 121 -12.15 -11.64 -0.47
N ASP A 122 -11.38 -10.73 -1.08
CA ASP A 122 -11.93 -9.57 -1.76
C ASP A 122 -12.84 -9.96 -2.93
N VAL A 123 -12.46 -10.96 -3.74
CA VAL A 123 -13.33 -11.50 -4.81
C VAL A 123 -14.64 -12.06 -4.25
N GLN A 124 -14.58 -12.87 -3.18
CA GLN A 124 -15.79 -13.39 -2.53
C GLN A 124 -16.70 -12.27 -2.02
N LYS A 125 -16.12 -11.22 -1.43
CA LYS A 125 -16.88 -10.04 -0.97
C LYS A 125 -17.49 -9.27 -2.12
N ALA A 126 -16.77 -9.10 -3.23
CA ALA A 126 -17.27 -8.44 -4.43
C ALA A 126 -18.46 -9.19 -5.03
N THR A 127 -18.37 -10.51 -5.18
CA THR A 127 -19.45 -11.38 -5.67
C THR A 127 -20.65 -11.36 -4.73
N ASN A 128 -20.42 -11.43 -3.41
CA ASN A 128 -21.50 -11.35 -2.43
C ASN A 128 -22.22 -9.99 -2.47
N ALA A 129 -21.48 -8.89 -2.60
CA ALA A 129 -22.06 -7.57 -2.78
C ALA A 129 -22.87 -7.46 -4.07
N MET A 130 -22.36 -8.04 -5.17
CA MET A 130 -23.06 -8.07 -6.47
C MET A 130 -24.40 -8.81 -6.37
N ASN A 131 -24.39 -10.00 -5.79
CA ASN A 131 -25.60 -10.82 -5.58
C ASN A 131 -26.65 -10.16 -4.68
N ARG A 132 -26.25 -9.12 -3.93
CA ARG A 132 -27.14 -8.32 -3.08
C ARG A 132 -27.45 -6.95 -3.69
N SER A 133 -27.09 -6.74 -4.95
CA SER A 133 -27.29 -5.50 -5.70
C SER A 133 -26.64 -4.27 -5.03
N SER A 134 -25.52 -4.47 -4.33
CA SER A 134 -24.73 -3.37 -3.75
C SER A 134 -23.54 -3.01 -4.66
N SER A 135 -23.81 -2.18 -5.67
CA SER A 135 -22.81 -1.79 -6.67
C SER A 135 -21.61 -1.05 -6.07
N TYR A 136 -21.84 -0.18 -5.07
CA TYR A 136 -20.75 0.56 -4.40
C TYR A 136 -19.75 -0.38 -3.72
N ASP A 137 -20.27 -1.37 -2.99
CA ASP A 137 -19.45 -2.31 -2.25
C ASP A 137 -18.77 -3.30 -3.21
N SER A 138 -19.49 -3.79 -4.21
CA SER A 138 -18.94 -4.71 -5.22
C SER A 138 -17.82 -4.05 -6.03
N ALA A 139 -17.99 -2.80 -6.44
CA ALA A 139 -16.98 -2.02 -7.12
C ALA A 139 -15.72 -1.83 -6.27
N TYR A 140 -15.87 -1.50 -4.98
CA TYR A 140 -14.76 -1.35 -4.06
C TYR A 140 -13.97 -2.66 -3.91
N TRP A 141 -14.66 -3.77 -3.64
CA TRP A 141 -14.00 -5.05 -3.42
C TRP A 141 -13.32 -5.57 -4.70
N THR A 142 -13.91 -5.31 -5.87
CA THR A 142 -13.29 -5.63 -7.17
C THR A 142 -12.00 -4.84 -7.38
N LEU A 143 -11.99 -3.54 -7.04
CA LEU A 143 -10.78 -2.72 -7.11
C LEU A 143 -9.71 -3.18 -6.09
N SER A 144 -10.12 -3.49 -4.86
CA SER A 144 -9.24 -4.04 -3.82
C SER A 144 -8.60 -5.36 -4.26
N ALA A 145 -9.42 -6.27 -4.83
CA ALA A 145 -8.96 -7.52 -5.42
C ALA A 145 -7.97 -7.28 -6.56
N SER A 146 -8.20 -6.27 -7.42
CA SER A 146 -7.29 -5.93 -8.53
C SER A 146 -5.89 -5.52 -8.04
N TYR A 147 -5.81 -4.73 -6.97
CA TYR A 147 -4.53 -4.40 -6.33
C TYR A 147 -3.88 -5.60 -5.66
N ASN A 148 -4.66 -6.43 -4.95
CA ASN A 148 -4.14 -7.63 -4.30
C ASN A 148 -3.69 -8.70 -5.30
N LEU A 149 -4.36 -8.84 -6.45
CA LEU A 149 -3.92 -9.70 -7.56
C LEU A 149 -2.60 -9.20 -8.15
N SER A 150 -2.49 -7.89 -8.40
CA SER A 150 -1.25 -7.27 -8.88
C SER A 150 -0.09 -7.52 -7.91
N LYS A 151 -0.34 -7.36 -6.61
CA LYS A 151 0.62 -7.66 -5.54
C LYS A 151 0.99 -9.15 -5.50
N LEU A 152 0.01 -10.04 -5.63
CA LEU A 152 0.23 -11.49 -5.66
C LEU A 152 1.11 -11.89 -6.84
N SER A 153 0.80 -11.39 -8.04
CA SER A 153 1.57 -11.66 -9.25
C SER A 153 3.04 -11.25 -9.10
N ILE A 154 3.31 -10.08 -8.53
CA ILE A 154 4.68 -9.63 -8.21
C ILE A 154 5.34 -10.54 -7.15
N ALA A 155 4.58 -10.94 -6.13
CA ALA A 155 5.08 -11.80 -5.06
C ALA A 155 5.47 -13.21 -5.54
N CYS A 156 4.77 -13.75 -6.54
CA CYS A 156 5.08 -15.03 -7.17
C CYS A 156 6.46 -15.02 -7.86
N GLU A 157 6.92 -13.86 -8.32
CA GLU A 157 8.24 -13.66 -8.91
C GLU A 157 9.35 -13.45 -7.86
N GLY A 158 9.03 -13.58 -6.57
CA GLY A 158 10.00 -13.39 -5.49
C GLY A 158 10.23 -11.93 -5.08
N LEU A 159 9.36 -11.01 -5.51
CA LEU A 159 9.51 -9.58 -5.26
C LEU A 159 8.49 -9.07 -4.23
N ILE A 160 8.90 -8.06 -3.46
CA ILE A 160 7.98 -7.31 -2.60
C ILE A 160 7.45 -6.11 -3.37
N GLN A 161 6.12 -6.01 -3.44
CA GLN A 161 5.44 -4.95 -4.16
C GLN A 161 5.63 -3.61 -3.45
N SER A 162 5.93 -2.56 -4.21
CA SER A 162 5.97 -1.17 -3.74
C SER A 162 4.92 -0.33 -4.47
N PRO A 163 4.01 0.37 -3.76
CA PRO A 163 2.87 1.07 -4.39
C PRO A 163 3.25 2.06 -5.48
N SER A 164 4.34 2.83 -5.27
CA SER A 164 4.83 3.80 -6.26
C SER A 164 5.42 3.13 -7.52
N HIS A 165 5.75 1.85 -7.43
CA HIS A 165 6.41 1.08 -8.48
C HIS A 165 5.52 0.00 -9.08
N LEU A 166 4.26 -0.12 -8.64
CA LEU A 166 3.38 -1.25 -8.98
C LEU A 166 3.37 -1.51 -10.49
N LEU A 167 3.09 -0.50 -11.31
CA LEU A 167 3.03 -0.70 -12.77
C LEU A 167 4.36 -1.11 -13.40
N ASN A 168 5.48 -0.55 -12.92
CA ASN A 168 6.80 -0.92 -13.43
C ASN A 168 7.12 -2.37 -13.02
N GLN A 169 6.84 -2.74 -11.77
CA GLN A 169 7.02 -4.12 -11.30
C GLN A 169 6.13 -5.13 -12.03
N LEU A 170 4.90 -4.75 -12.43
CA LEU A 170 4.04 -5.61 -13.25
C LEU A 170 4.59 -5.79 -14.67
N LYS A 171 5.18 -4.74 -15.26
CA LYS A 171 5.76 -4.78 -16.61
C LYS A 171 7.06 -5.58 -16.66
N ASP A 172 7.87 -5.51 -15.60
CA ASP A 172 9.18 -6.14 -15.55
C ASP A 172 9.11 -7.61 -15.07
N ARG A 173 7.91 -8.18 -14.91
CA ARG A 173 7.75 -9.60 -14.54
C ARG A 173 8.27 -10.49 -15.66
N LYS A 174 8.89 -11.61 -15.27
CA LYS A 174 9.43 -12.60 -16.22
C LYS A 174 8.34 -13.30 -17.02
N ASN A 175 7.20 -13.56 -16.38
CA ASN A 175 6.03 -14.14 -17.03
C ASN A 175 5.16 -13.01 -17.59
N GLU A 176 5.38 -12.69 -18.89
CA GLU A 176 4.73 -11.58 -19.62
C GLU A 176 3.24 -11.80 -19.91
N HIS A 177 2.64 -12.91 -19.47
CA HIS A 177 1.26 -13.22 -19.79
C HIS A 177 0.30 -12.18 -19.16
N ASN A 178 -0.63 -11.69 -20.00
CA ASN A 178 -1.82 -10.98 -19.59
C ASN A 178 -1.65 -9.58 -18.97
N ILE A 179 -0.55 -8.85 -19.27
CA ILE A 179 -0.35 -7.48 -18.75
C ILE A 179 -1.53 -6.53 -19.06
N ASP A 180 -2.14 -6.66 -20.23
CA ASP A 180 -3.31 -5.87 -20.65
C ASP A 180 -4.52 -6.12 -19.74
N GLN A 181 -4.68 -7.35 -19.24
CA GLN A 181 -5.73 -7.68 -18.28
C GLN A 181 -5.50 -6.97 -16.94
N TYR A 182 -4.26 -6.90 -16.45
CA TYR A 182 -3.94 -6.10 -15.26
C TYR A 182 -4.22 -4.61 -15.48
N PHE A 183 -3.93 -4.09 -16.68
CA PHE A 183 -4.21 -2.69 -17.01
C PHE A 183 -5.71 -2.41 -17.05
N ASN A 184 -6.52 -3.34 -17.58
CA ASN A 184 -7.98 -3.27 -17.54
C ASN A 184 -8.51 -3.31 -16.09
N LEU A 185 -8.02 -4.24 -15.27
CA LEU A 185 -8.42 -4.36 -13.86
C LEU A 185 -8.15 -3.07 -13.08
N LEU A 186 -7.06 -2.36 -13.38
CA LEU A 186 -6.65 -1.11 -12.75
C LEU A 186 -7.29 0.16 -13.37
N ASP A 187 -8.18 0.01 -14.36
CA ASP A 187 -8.86 1.11 -15.08
C ASP A 187 -7.89 2.10 -15.72
N LEU A 188 -6.80 1.61 -16.32
CA LEU A 188 -5.79 2.51 -16.89
C LEU A 188 -6.29 3.30 -18.11
N GLU A 189 -7.34 2.85 -18.79
CA GLU A 189 -7.90 3.55 -19.95
C GLU A 189 -8.53 4.92 -19.59
N ILE A 190 -8.91 5.12 -18.32
CA ILE A 190 -9.42 6.41 -17.82
C ILE A 190 -8.36 7.25 -17.10
N ALA A 191 -7.10 6.82 -17.11
CA ALA A 191 -5.99 7.54 -16.47
C ALA A 191 -5.62 8.80 -17.27
N THR A 192 -5.99 9.95 -16.74
CA THR A 192 -5.77 11.28 -17.30
C THR A 192 -5.30 12.20 -16.17
N LYS A 193 -4.73 13.36 -16.50
CA LYS A 193 -4.37 14.35 -15.48
C LYS A 193 -5.57 14.74 -14.60
N SER A 194 -6.75 14.93 -15.21
CA SER A 194 -7.97 15.27 -14.49
C SER A 194 -8.44 14.14 -13.56
N SER A 195 -8.31 12.88 -13.98
CA SER A 195 -8.68 11.76 -13.11
C SER A 195 -7.71 11.55 -11.94
N VAL A 196 -6.42 11.80 -12.16
CA VAL A 196 -5.41 11.86 -11.09
C VAL A 196 -5.74 12.95 -10.07
N GLU A 197 -6.08 14.16 -10.51
CA GLU A 197 -6.47 15.27 -9.64
C GLU A 197 -7.71 14.94 -8.81
N ARG A 198 -8.72 14.31 -9.42
CA ARG A 198 -9.93 13.84 -8.71
C ARG A 198 -9.61 12.78 -7.67
N ARG A 199 -8.82 11.75 -8.00
CA ARG A 199 -8.41 10.71 -7.03
C ARG A 199 -7.58 11.27 -5.87
N LEU A 200 -6.75 12.29 -6.13
CA LEU A 200 -5.99 12.97 -5.07
C LEU A 200 -6.92 13.80 -4.17
N GLN A 201 -7.93 14.47 -4.74
CA GLN A 201 -8.95 15.15 -3.96
C GLN A 201 -9.77 14.18 -3.11
N ALA A 202 -10.17 13.04 -3.67
CA ALA A 202 -10.84 11.97 -2.93
C ALA A 202 -10.01 11.50 -1.73
N LEU A 203 -8.72 11.24 -1.97
CA LEU A 203 -7.78 10.80 -0.95
C LEU A 203 -7.65 11.83 0.17
N ASN A 204 -7.55 13.12 -0.17
CA ASN A 204 -7.52 14.21 0.81
C ASN A 204 -8.78 14.25 1.67
N ASN A 205 -9.96 14.09 1.06
CA ASN A 205 -11.23 14.09 1.79
C ASN A 205 -11.33 12.89 2.73
N LEU A 206 -11.05 11.68 2.24
CA LEU A 206 -11.03 10.45 3.05
C LEU A 206 -10.05 10.56 4.22
N ASN A 207 -8.86 11.11 3.97
CA ASN A 207 -7.86 11.30 5.00
C ASN A 207 -8.33 12.30 6.08
N ARG A 208 -8.99 13.41 5.70
CA ARG A 208 -9.59 14.33 6.69
C ARG A 208 -10.63 13.62 7.55
N SER A 209 -11.50 12.81 6.93
CA SER A 209 -12.47 11.98 7.64
C SER A 209 -11.80 11.05 8.65
N LEU A 210 -10.79 10.32 8.21
CA LEU A 210 -10.02 9.43 9.08
C LEU A 210 -9.35 10.17 10.23
N SER A 211 -8.80 11.37 9.99
CA SER A 211 -8.18 12.18 11.03
C SER A 211 -9.17 12.58 12.13
N THR A 212 -10.41 12.89 11.72
CA THR A 212 -11.52 13.23 12.63
C THR A 212 -11.94 12.01 13.44
N ILE A 213 -12.11 10.84 12.79
CA ILE A 213 -12.51 9.60 13.47
C ILE A 213 -11.46 9.15 14.50
N THR A 214 -10.18 9.35 14.18
CA THR A 214 -9.06 8.85 15.02
C THR A 214 -8.52 9.87 16.02
N ASN A 215 -9.04 11.11 16.02
CA ASN A 215 -8.47 12.24 16.78
C ASN A 215 -6.94 12.34 16.62
N SER A 216 -6.42 12.07 15.43
CA SER A 216 -4.99 11.89 15.20
C SER A 216 -4.22 13.22 15.08
N ASN A 217 -2.90 13.15 15.26
CA ASN A 217 -2.03 14.31 15.17
C ASN A 217 -2.08 14.94 13.75
N ASN A 218 -2.66 16.15 13.69
CA ASN A 218 -2.82 16.96 12.47
C ASN A 218 -1.50 17.20 11.72
N GLU A 219 -0.35 17.23 12.41
CA GLU A 219 0.94 17.46 11.78
C GLU A 219 1.44 16.24 11.01
N LEU A 220 1.45 15.05 11.63
CA LEU A 220 1.86 13.82 10.95
C LEU A 220 0.98 13.55 9.74
N PHE A 221 -0.32 13.80 9.90
CA PHE A 221 -1.30 13.78 8.83
C PHE A 221 -0.93 14.71 7.66
N ALA A 222 -0.70 15.99 7.94
CA ALA A 222 -0.34 16.97 6.92
C ALA A 222 0.96 16.60 6.19
N ARG A 223 1.93 16.04 6.92
CA ARG A 223 3.20 15.57 6.33
C ARG A 223 2.99 14.35 5.42
N ARG A 224 2.14 13.39 5.79
CA ARG A 224 1.75 12.25 4.91
C ARG A 224 1.12 12.75 3.62
N MET A 225 0.18 13.69 3.72
CA MET A 225 -0.47 14.23 2.53
C MET A 225 0.50 14.96 1.61
N LYS A 226 1.45 15.71 2.17
CA LYS A 226 2.49 16.39 1.41
C LYS A 226 3.45 15.41 0.71
N LEU A 227 3.75 14.28 1.35
CA LEU A 227 4.55 13.21 0.76
C LEU A 227 3.87 12.62 -0.47
N ILE A 228 2.57 12.29 -0.37
CA ILE A 228 1.80 11.77 -1.49
C ILE A 228 1.69 12.82 -2.61
N ASP A 229 1.35 14.08 -2.29
CA ASP A 229 1.27 15.17 -3.27
C ASP A 229 2.59 15.33 -4.05
N ASN A 230 3.73 15.25 -3.37
CA ASN A 230 5.03 15.32 -4.02
C ASN A 230 5.28 14.14 -4.98
N LYS A 231 4.90 12.91 -4.60
CA LYS A 231 4.97 11.75 -5.51
C LYS A 231 4.12 11.97 -6.76
N ILE A 232 2.89 12.44 -6.59
CA ILE A 232 1.96 12.70 -7.71
C ILE A 232 2.49 13.79 -8.63
N ARG A 233 2.98 14.91 -8.09
CA ARG A 233 3.60 15.97 -8.90
C ARG A 233 4.80 15.47 -9.69
N TRP A 234 5.64 14.64 -9.06
CA TRP A 234 6.80 14.05 -9.74
C TRP A 234 6.37 13.12 -10.88
N PHE A 235 5.38 12.24 -10.67
CA PHE A 235 4.86 11.38 -11.72
C PHE A 235 4.27 12.19 -12.88
N ILE A 236 3.48 13.22 -12.61
CA ILE A 236 2.90 14.09 -13.65
C ILE A 236 4.03 14.79 -14.44
N LYS A 237 5.03 15.35 -13.75
CA LYS A 237 6.18 16.02 -14.37
C LYS A 237 6.96 15.06 -15.30
N ASN A 238 7.07 13.80 -14.92
CA ASN A 238 7.77 12.76 -15.68
C ASN A 238 6.87 12.00 -16.67
N LYS A 239 5.66 12.50 -16.97
CA LYS A 239 4.71 11.88 -17.92
C LYS A 239 4.23 10.48 -17.51
N MET A 240 4.29 10.15 -16.22
CA MET A 240 3.87 8.87 -15.65
C MET A 240 2.46 8.96 -15.05
N ILE A 241 1.48 9.42 -15.85
CA ILE A 241 0.11 9.67 -15.38
C ILE A 241 -0.56 8.39 -14.88
N THR A 242 -0.32 7.25 -15.53
CA THR A 242 -0.86 5.95 -15.12
C THR A 242 -0.31 5.51 -13.77
N ASN A 243 0.99 5.72 -13.49
CA ASN A 243 1.58 5.44 -12.18
C ASN A 243 0.94 6.30 -11.07
N ALA A 244 0.73 7.60 -11.34
CA ALA A 244 0.04 8.48 -10.39
C ALA A 244 -1.39 7.99 -10.11
N PHE A 245 -2.12 7.59 -11.16
CA PHE A 245 -3.49 7.11 -11.06
C PHE A 245 -3.61 5.82 -10.23
N VAL A 246 -2.69 4.88 -10.45
CA VAL A 246 -2.61 3.60 -9.73
C VAL A 246 -2.20 3.80 -8.28
N LEU A 247 -1.16 4.61 -8.01
CA LEU A 247 -0.74 4.90 -6.64
C LEU A 247 -1.91 5.49 -5.85
N LEU A 248 -2.62 6.46 -6.41
CA LEU A 248 -3.77 7.06 -5.73
C LEU A 248 -4.91 6.08 -5.53
N GLY A 249 -5.20 5.22 -6.49
CA GLY A 249 -6.24 4.20 -6.31
C GLY A 249 -5.88 3.23 -5.18
N TYR A 250 -4.61 2.82 -5.08
CA TYR A 250 -4.10 1.99 -3.99
C TYR A 250 -4.21 2.70 -2.62
N GLU A 251 -3.77 3.95 -2.52
CA GLU A 251 -3.86 4.72 -1.27
C GLU A 251 -5.32 4.94 -0.85
N ASN A 252 -6.22 5.20 -1.81
CA ASN A 252 -7.64 5.38 -1.52
C ASN A 252 -8.29 4.10 -0.95
N THR A 253 -7.99 2.91 -1.52
CA THR A 253 -8.55 1.65 -1.01
C THR A 253 -8.08 1.37 0.42
N LEU A 254 -6.80 1.63 0.73
CA LEU A 254 -6.28 1.51 2.09
C LEU A 254 -6.98 2.43 3.09
N VAL A 255 -7.16 3.70 2.73
CA VAL A 255 -7.80 4.68 3.64
C VAL A 255 -9.26 4.35 3.86
N ILE A 256 -10.00 3.94 2.82
CA ILE A 256 -11.41 3.48 2.95
C ILE A 256 -11.51 2.29 3.91
N LYS A 257 -10.67 1.27 3.73
CA LYS A 257 -10.62 0.10 4.62
C LYS A 257 -10.35 0.51 6.07
N LYS A 258 -9.46 1.49 6.27
CA LYS A 258 -9.13 1.99 7.60
C LYS A 258 -10.29 2.78 8.22
N ILE A 259 -10.92 3.70 7.48
CA ILE A 259 -12.12 4.41 7.94
C ILE A 259 -13.19 3.42 8.40
N TYR A 260 -13.47 2.40 7.59
CA TYR A 260 -14.45 1.39 7.92
C TYR A 260 -14.10 0.61 9.21
N LYS A 261 -12.83 0.23 9.35
CA LYS A 261 -12.36 -0.47 10.55
C LYS A 261 -12.52 0.38 11.81
N GLU A 262 -12.10 1.64 11.76
CA GLU A 262 -12.23 2.56 12.90
C GLU A 262 -13.70 2.84 13.23
N TYR A 263 -14.55 2.94 12.21
CA TYR A 263 -15.99 3.04 12.39
C TYR A 263 -16.54 1.83 13.16
N CYS A 264 -16.29 0.60 12.68
CA CYS A 264 -16.77 -0.61 13.35
C CYS A 264 -16.25 -0.70 14.79
N ASN A 265 -14.98 -0.36 15.02
CA ASN A 265 -14.40 -0.33 16.36
C ASN A 265 -15.13 0.68 17.27
N SER A 266 -15.38 1.89 16.78
CA SER A 266 -16.04 2.96 17.56
C SER A 266 -17.49 2.62 17.95
N LYS A 267 -18.14 1.75 17.17
CA LYS A 267 -19.53 1.30 17.38
C LYS A 267 -19.62 -0.10 18.00
N TYR A 268 -18.50 -0.74 18.31
CA TYR A 268 -18.43 -2.13 18.77
C TYR A 268 -19.13 -3.12 17.81
N LEU A 269 -19.04 -2.86 16.51
CA LEU A 269 -19.60 -3.69 15.45
C LEU A 269 -18.55 -4.66 14.91
N SER A 270 -18.98 -5.85 14.50
CA SER A 270 -18.16 -6.69 13.64
C SER A 270 -18.16 -6.14 12.21
N THR A 271 -17.07 -6.33 11.48
CA THR A 271 -17.04 -5.98 10.06
C THR A 271 -18.05 -6.82 9.30
N HIS A 272 -18.92 -6.18 8.52
CA HIS A 272 -19.83 -6.88 7.65
C HIS A 272 -19.06 -7.70 6.61
N ASN A 273 -19.70 -8.78 6.16
CA ASN A 273 -19.05 -9.70 5.24
C ASN A 273 -18.72 -9.00 3.92
N TYR A 274 -19.63 -8.17 3.38
CA TYR A 274 -19.46 -7.52 2.06
C TYR A 274 -19.70 -6.01 2.05
N LYS A 275 -20.36 -5.42 3.04
CA LYS A 275 -20.64 -3.98 3.07
C LYS A 275 -19.43 -3.19 3.54
N ILE A 276 -19.19 -2.04 2.92
CA ILE A 276 -18.14 -1.11 3.32
C ILE A 276 -18.45 0.34 2.91
N ILE A 277 -18.59 0.61 1.61
CA ILE A 277 -18.89 1.97 1.11
C ILE A 277 -20.32 2.36 1.48
N SER A 278 -21.26 1.42 1.35
CA SER A 278 -22.67 1.65 1.74
C SER A 278 -22.75 2.09 3.20
N GLU A 279 -22.09 1.37 4.10
CA GLU A 279 -22.06 1.70 5.54
C GLU A 279 -21.33 3.01 5.84
N ILE A 280 -20.20 3.27 5.15
CA ILE A 280 -19.52 4.57 5.28
C ILE A 280 -20.46 5.74 4.91
N LEU A 281 -21.33 5.55 3.91
CA LEU A 281 -22.25 6.58 3.41
C LEU A 281 -23.55 6.71 4.21
N GLU A 282 -24.06 5.64 4.80
CA GLU A 282 -25.34 5.60 5.53
C GLU A 282 -25.27 6.27 6.91
N GLU A 283 -24.13 6.18 7.58
CA GLU A 283 -24.04 6.41 9.03
C GLU A 283 -23.50 7.80 9.42
N ASP A 284 -23.40 8.73 8.46
CA ASP A 284 -22.88 10.10 8.66
C ASP A 284 -21.55 10.13 9.46
N ILE A 285 -20.74 9.07 9.27
CA ILE A 285 -19.57 8.68 10.10
C ILE A 285 -18.50 9.77 10.17
N SER A 286 -18.52 10.66 9.21
CA SER A 286 -17.93 11.98 9.31
C SER A 286 -18.63 12.84 8.27
N THR A 287 -18.83 14.12 8.57
CA THR A 287 -19.39 15.13 7.66
C THR A 287 -18.62 15.32 6.34
N SER A 288 -17.61 14.48 6.02
CA SER A 288 -16.66 14.65 4.91
C SER A 288 -16.56 13.48 3.91
N VAL A 289 -17.00 12.24 4.23
CA VAL A 289 -17.09 11.17 3.20
C VAL A 289 -18.46 11.17 2.55
N GLY A 290 -18.71 12.15 1.68
CA GLY A 290 -19.94 12.19 0.88
C GLY A 290 -19.88 11.29 -0.36
N LYS A 291 -21.05 11.07 -0.98
CA LYS A 291 -21.17 10.44 -2.30
C LYS A 291 -20.28 11.12 -3.37
N SER A 292 -20.04 12.42 -3.24
CA SER A 292 -19.13 13.17 -4.11
C SER A 292 -17.68 12.68 -4.00
N THR A 293 -17.17 12.44 -2.78
CA THR A 293 -15.84 11.88 -2.53
C THR A 293 -15.72 10.49 -3.16
N ILE A 294 -16.73 9.64 -3.03
CA ILE A 294 -16.73 8.31 -3.65
C ILE A 294 -16.73 8.40 -5.18
N LYS A 295 -17.50 9.31 -5.79
CA LYS A 295 -17.49 9.54 -7.25
C LYS A 295 -16.12 10.00 -7.77
N MET A 296 -15.37 10.75 -6.96
CA MET A 296 -14.02 11.21 -7.33
C MET A 296 -12.99 10.08 -7.40
N LEU A 297 -13.27 8.91 -6.80
CA LEU A 297 -12.42 7.71 -6.95
C LEU A 297 -12.45 7.15 -8.38
N GLN A 298 -13.53 7.44 -9.12
CA GLN A 298 -13.76 6.96 -10.48
C GLN A 298 -13.65 5.44 -10.58
N ILE A 299 -14.27 4.76 -9.63
CA ILE A 299 -14.44 3.30 -9.66
C ILE A 299 -15.73 3.03 -10.47
N PRO A 300 -15.67 2.19 -11.52
CA PRO A 300 -16.87 1.81 -12.25
C PRO A 300 -17.88 1.10 -11.35
N MET A 301 -19.14 1.52 -11.41
CA MET A 301 -20.23 0.97 -10.59
C MET A 301 -21.27 0.22 -11.44
N ASP A 302 -21.04 0.12 -12.75
CA ASP A 302 -21.92 -0.61 -13.63
C ASP A 302 -21.71 -2.12 -13.46
N GLU A 303 -22.80 -2.85 -13.30
CA GLU A 303 -22.81 -4.28 -13.01
C GLU A 303 -22.11 -5.10 -14.09
N GLN A 304 -22.26 -4.71 -15.37
CA GLN A 304 -21.59 -5.38 -16.47
C GLN A 304 -20.06 -5.31 -16.33
N ARG A 305 -19.47 -4.12 -16.19
CA ARG A 305 -18.01 -3.97 -16.09
C ARG A 305 -17.46 -4.58 -14.82
N ILE A 306 -18.19 -4.54 -13.71
CA ILE A 306 -17.77 -5.23 -12.50
C ILE A 306 -17.74 -6.74 -12.74
N THR A 307 -18.75 -7.30 -13.42
CA THR A 307 -18.81 -8.73 -13.77
C THR A 307 -17.64 -9.13 -14.66
N GLU A 308 -17.40 -8.38 -15.74
CA GLU A 308 -16.25 -8.60 -16.65
C GLU A 308 -14.92 -8.60 -15.89
N LYS A 309 -14.74 -7.67 -14.95
CA LYS A 309 -13.54 -7.63 -14.10
C LYS A 309 -13.44 -8.80 -13.14
N LEU A 310 -14.54 -9.25 -12.54
CA LEU A 310 -14.55 -10.41 -11.68
C LEU A 310 -14.20 -11.69 -12.45
N ASP A 311 -14.64 -11.82 -13.70
CA ASP A 311 -14.26 -12.93 -14.56
C ASP A 311 -12.76 -12.91 -14.88
N ILE A 312 -12.20 -11.74 -15.23
CA ILE A 312 -10.75 -11.57 -15.44
C ILE A 312 -9.97 -11.92 -14.16
N LEU A 313 -10.41 -11.41 -13.00
CA LEU A 313 -9.79 -11.71 -11.71
C LEU A 313 -9.76 -13.22 -11.42
N ASN A 314 -10.89 -13.90 -11.61
CA ASN A 314 -10.98 -15.34 -11.38
C ASN A 314 -10.08 -16.13 -12.32
N ASN A 315 -10.05 -15.78 -13.61
CA ASN A 315 -9.21 -16.45 -14.59
C ASN A 315 -7.72 -16.32 -14.25
N LEU A 316 -7.26 -15.10 -13.94
CA LEU A 316 -5.87 -14.85 -13.53
C LEU A 316 -5.52 -15.54 -12.21
N LEU A 317 -6.47 -15.63 -11.27
CA LEU A 317 -6.25 -16.36 -10.02
C LEU A 317 -6.08 -17.86 -10.23
N ILE A 318 -6.86 -18.45 -11.14
CA ILE A 318 -6.72 -19.86 -11.52
C ILE A 318 -5.35 -20.08 -12.18
N GLU A 319 -4.98 -19.24 -13.14
CA GLU A 319 -3.68 -19.31 -13.82
C GLU A 319 -2.50 -19.24 -12.82
N ILE A 320 -2.53 -18.29 -11.87
CA ILE A 320 -1.51 -18.19 -10.84
C ILE A 320 -1.47 -19.45 -9.97
N ARG A 321 -2.63 -20.00 -9.58
CA ARG A 321 -2.68 -21.23 -8.76
C ARG A 321 -2.10 -22.43 -9.49
N ASP A 322 -2.42 -22.58 -10.77
CA ASP A 322 -1.91 -23.67 -11.60
C ASP A 322 -0.39 -23.56 -11.80
N ASN A 323 0.12 -22.35 -12.01
CA ASN A 323 1.56 -22.09 -12.11
C ASN A 323 2.32 -22.34 -10.80
N ILE A 324 1.67 -22.18 -9.64
CA ILE A 324 2.27 -22.47 -8.32
C ILE A 324 2.27 -23.97 -8.00
N ALA A 325 1.32 -24.71 -8.57
CA ALA A 325 1.16 -26.15 -8.32
C ALA A 325 2.16 -27.01 -9.11
N ASN A 326 2.71 -26.48 -10.21
CA ASN A 326 3.68 -27.13 -11.10
C ASN A 326 5.13 -26.81 -10.72
#